data_AF-A0A4Y9YTI6-F1
#
_entry.id   AF-A0A4Y9YTI6-F1
#
_cell.length_a   1.000
_cell.length_b   1.000
_cell.length_c   1.000
_cell.angle_alpha   90.00
_cell.angle_beta   90.00
_cell.angle_gamma   90.00
#
_symmetry.space_group_name_H-M   'P 1'
#
loop_
_entity.id
_entity.type
_entity.pdbx_description
1 polymer ?
#
loop_
_entity_poly.entity_id
_entity_poly.type
_entity_poly.pdbx_seq_one_letter_code
_entity_poly.pdbx_strand_id
1 'polypeptide(L)'
;MRNPFILLRFVLFFFLLYLSILALGFASWNIAAAKRASLNESGAPVFVLFNTILTIIYLLLALAELIFPSFWSPKIMLECVWVAAFAIMELAAAIDITVSGPIIACRADDAMSACASSTLLVVVTWVTSSLLLLYLFGLIGITTMHSSTQADMWGAAITSVPWFATSQSPSSPPSSGKQWFYPKDPERQDFESPVFKDDESLFTASSKTQSMWKPAGIIRPPFKAVSISAPFSKSVGSLRPTWAKDVKPRRGVDPPFLSPGKSQKSAPRLKSHWSSSTTVST
;
A
#
# COMPACT_ATOMS: atom_id res chain seq x y z
N MET A 1 4.87 5.58 20.10
CA MET A 1 3.89 4.52 20.46
C MET A 1 3.65 3.65 19.23
N ARG A 2 3.57 2.32 19.36
CA ARG A 2 3.32 1.45 18.21
C ARG A 2 1.89 1.66 17.72
N ASN A 3 1.70 1.70 16.40
CA ASN A 3 0.40 1.92 15.79
C ASN A 3 -0.51 0.70 16.03
N PRO A 4 -1.61 0.80 16.80
CA PRO A 4 -2.43 -0.36 17.18
C PRO A 4 -3.10 -1.02 15.96
N PHE A 5 -3.35 -0.28 14.88
CA PHE A 5 -3.85 -0.85 13.62
C PHE A 5 -2.90 -1.89 13.04
N ILE A 6 -1.61 -1.58 13.04
CA ILE A 6 -0.56 -2.46 12.52
C ILE A 6 -0.44 -3.73 13.35
N LEU A 7 -0.56 -3.62 14.68
CA LEU A 7 -0.57 -4.78 15.57
C LEU A 7 -1.79 -5.68 15.31
N LEU A 8 -2.99 -5.09 15.18
CA LEU A 8 -4.22 -5.82 14.84
C LEU A 8 -4.10 -6.54 13.49
N ARG A 9 -3.56 -5.86 12.46
CA ARG A 9 -3.29 -6.45 11.13
C ARG A 9 -2.43 -7.70 11.24
N PHE A 10 -1.32 -7.64 11.98
CA PHE A 10 -0.44 -8.79 12.14
C PHE A 10 -1.11 -9.95 12.89
N VAL A 11 -1.83 -9.66 13.99
CA VAL A 11 -2.56 -10.70 14.73
C VAL A 11 -3.57 -11.40 13.84
N LEU A 12 -4.33 -10.64 13.04
CA LEU A 12 -5.29 -11.20 12.08
C LEU A 12 -4.58 -12.03 11.00
N PHE A 13 -3.45 -11.58 10.46
CA PHE A 13 -2.70 -12.34 9.46
C PHE A 13 -2.11 -13.64 10.00
N PHE A 14 -1.61 -13.66 11.24
CA PHE A 14 -1.16 -14.90 11.87
C PHE A 14 -2.32 -15.89 12.08
N PHE A 15 -3.48 -15.39 12.50
CA PHE A 15 -4.66 -16.24 12.68
C PHE A 15 -5.18 -16.78 11.34
N LEU A 16 -5.25 -15.94 10.31
CA LEU A 16 -5.59 -16.35 8.94
C LEU A 16 -4.60 -17.38 8.39
N LEU A 17 -3.30 -17.19 8.62
CA LEU A 17 -2.26 -18.13 8.20
C LEU A 17 -2.44 -19.48 8.90
N TYR A 18 -2.69 -19.46 10.21
CA TYR A 18 -2.95 -20.67 11.00
C TYR A 18 -4.18 -21.43 10.49
N LEU A 19 -5.30 -20.74 10.30
CA LEU A 19 -6.52 -21.34 9.76
C LEU A 19 -6.33 -21.86 8.34
N SER A 20 -5.56 -21.17 7.50
CA SER A 20 -5.23 -21.62 6.15
C SER A 20 -4.40 -22.90 6.19
N ILE A 21 -3.42 -23.03 7.09
CA ILE A 21 -2.67 -24.27 7.26
C ILE A 21 -3.58 -25.42 7.71
N LEU A 22 -4.53 -25.15 8.61
CA LEU A 22 -5.54 -26.15 9.00
C LEU A 22 -6.43 -26.54 7.83
N ALA A 23 -6.92 -25.58 7.05
CA ALA A 23 -7.72 -25.84 5.85
C ALA A 23 -6.96 -26.71 4.84
N LEU A 24 -5.68 -26.42 4.61
CA LEU A 24 -4.80 -27.21 3.75
C LEU A 24 -4.68 -28.66 4.24
N GLY A 25 -4.48 -28.84 5.55
CA GLY A 25 -4.40 -30.16 6.18
C GLY A 25 -5.71 -30.94 6.08
N PHE A 26 -6.84 -30.31 6.39
CA PHE A 26 -8.15 -30.95 6.32
C PHE A 26 -8.59 -31.25 4.87
N ALA A 27 -8.29 -30.37 3.91
CA ALA A 27 -8.54 -30.62 2.50
C ALA A 27 -7.71 -31.82 2.00
N SER A 28 -6.43 -31.86 2.35
CA SER A 28 -5.54 -32.98 1.99
C SER A 28 -6.00 -34.30 2.62
N TRP A 29 -6.43 -34.27 3.89
CA TRP A 29 -7.00 -35.44 4.56
C TRP A 29 -8.30 -35.88 3.88
N ASN A 30 -9.18 -34.95 3.55
CA ASN A 30 -10.45 -35.25 2.88
C ASN A 30 -10.23 -35.96 1.54
N ILE A 31 -9.32 -35.45 0.71
CA ILE A 31 -8.95 -36.07 -0.58
C ILE A 31 -8.39 -37.48 -0.36
N ALA A 32 -7.49 -37.65 0.62
CA ALA A 32 -6.91 -38.96 0.93
C ALA A 32 -7.97 -39.97 1.43
N ALA A 33 -8.94 -39.51 2.23
CA ALA A 33 -10.04 -40.33 2.72
C ALA A 33 -11.02 -40.71 1.59
N ALA A 34 -11.39 -39.76 0.74
CA ALA A 34 -12.25 -39.98 -0.41
C ALA A 34 -11.64 -41.01 -1.39
N LYS A 35 -10.33 -40.88 -1.65
CA LYS A 35 -9.59 -41.84 -2.50
C LYS A 35 -9.61 -43.26 -1.94
N ARG A 36 -9.51 -43.43 -0.61
CA ARG A 36 -9.60 -44.76 0.03
C ARG A 36 -11.00 -45.36 -0.07
N ALA A 37 -12.04 -44.52 -0.04
CA ALA A 37 -13.43 -44.93 -0.15
C ALA A 37 -13.88 -45.18 -1.61
N SER A 38 -12.99 -45.03 -2.60
CA SER A 38 -13.31 -45.15 -4.03
C SER A 38 -14.47 -44.24 -4.49
N LEU A 39 -14.69 -43.13 -3.79
CA LEU A 39 -15.65 -42.13 -4.19
C LEU A 39 -15.04 -41.29 -5.32
N ASN A 40 -15.82 -41.01 -6.36
CA ASN A 40 -15.41 -40.08 -7.41
C ASN A 40 -14.97 -38.76 -6.75
N GLU A 41 -13.78 -38.30 -7.10
CA GLU A 41 -13.15 -37.14 -6.47
C GLU A 41 -14.07 -35.93 -6.52
N SER A 42 -14.49 -35.46 -5.34
CA SER A 42 -15.25 -34.20 -5.22
C SER A 42 -14.30 -33.05 -5.56
N GLY A 43 -14.70 -32.19 -6.49
CA GLY A 43 -13.91 -31.02 -6.89
C GLY A 43 -13.74 -29.99 -5.77
N ALA A 44 -14.64 -29.99 -4.78
CA ALA A 44 -14.69 -28.96 -3.74
C ALA A 44 -13.43 -28.94 -2.84
N PRO A 45 -12.95 -30.05 -2.26
CA PRO A 45 -11.68 -30.09 -1.54
C PRO A 45 -10.48 -29.63 -2.37
N VAL A 46 -10.46 -29.92 -3.67
CA VAL A 46 -9.38 -29.51 -4.58
C VAL A 46 -9.40 -27.99 -4.80
N PHE A 47 -10.59 -27.41 -4.96
CA PHE A 47 -10.76 -25.96 -5.07
C PHE A 47 -10.32 -25.24 -3.79
N VAL A 48 -10.72 -25.74 -2.62
CA VAL A 48 -10.27 -25.22 -1.31
C VAL A 48 -8.76 -25.31 -1.20
N LEU A 49 -8.16 -26.47 -1.52
CA LEU A 49 -6.71 -26.68 -1.47
C LEU A 49 -5.95 -25.62 -2.30
N PHE A 50 -6.37 -25.43 -3.56
CA PHE A 50 -5.75 -24.45 -4.44
C PHE A 50 -5.86 -23.02 -3.90
N ASN A 51 -7.07 -22.62 -3.47
CA ASN A 51 -7.32 -21.29 -2.95
C ASN A 51 -6.50 -21.02 -1.68
N THR A 52 -6.46 -21.98 -0.75
CA THR A 52 -5.71 -21.90 0.49
C THR A 52 -4.20 -21.77 0.24
N ILE A 53 -3.62 -22.47 -0.73
CA ILE A 53 -2.20 -22.33 -1.09
C ILE A 53 -1.90 -20.90 -1.55
N LEU A 54 -2.73 -20.35 -2.44
CA LEU A 54 -2.56 -18.98 -2.90
C LEU A 54 -2.70 -17.98 -1.74
N THR A 55 -3.69 -18.15 -0.88
CA THR A 55 -3.89 -17.33 0.33
C THR A 55 -2.66 -17.38 1.24
N ILE A 56 -2.08 -18.56 1.49
CA ILE A 56 -0.85 -18.70 2.30
C ILE A 56 0.30 -17.93 1.66
N ILE A 57 0.52 -18.05 0.35
CA ILE A 57 1.58 -17.33 -0.35
C ILE A 57 1.41 -15.82 -0.14
N TYR A 58 0.23 -15.26 -0.40
CA TYR A 58 -0.01 -13.83 -0.23
C TYR A 58 0.11 -13.36 1.23
N LEU A 59 -0.34 -14.16 2.20
CA LEU A 59 -0.14 -13.87 3.63
C LEU A 59 1.34 -13.86 4.01
N LEU A 60 2.14 -14.80 3.50
CA LEU A 60 3.58 -14.82 3.74
C LEU A 60 4.27 -13.61 3.09
N LEU A 61 3.85 -13.20 1.89
CA LEU A 61 4.34 -11.96 1.26
C LEU A 61 3.99 -10.73 2.11
N ALA A 62 2.77 -10.67 2.66
CA ALA A 62 2.34 -9.58 3.52
C ALA A 62 3.08 -9.56 4.88
N LEU A 63 3.40 -10.73 5.44
CA LEU A 63 4.20 -10.86 6.67
C LEU A 63 5.69 -10.58 6.43
N ALA A 64 6.21 -10.84 5.23
CA ALA A 64 7.61 -10.57 4.88
C ALA A 64 7.93 -9.07 4.95
N GLU A 65 6.93 -8.18 4.81
CA GLU A 65 7.07 -6.73 5.04
C GLU A 65 7.65 -6.42 6.44
N LEU A 66 7.36 -7.26 7.45
CA LEU A 66 7.90 -7.11 8.81
C LEU A 66 9.42 -7.28 8.86
N ILE A 67 9.96 -8.17 8.03
CA ILE A 67 11.38 -8.52 7.99
C ILE A 67 12.12 -7.60 7.03
N PHE A 68 11.48 -7.26 5.91
CA PHE A 68 12.07 -6.50 4.81
C PHE A 68 11.25 -5.24 4.49
N PRO A 69 11.31 -4.18 5.34
CA PRO A 69 10.54 -2.96 5.14
C PRO A 69 10.86 -2.24 3.82
N SER A 70 12.03 -2.50 3.23
CA SER A 70 12.46 -1.88 1.98
C SER A 70 11.87 -2.52 0.73
N PHE A 71 11.41 -3.78 0.79
CA PHE A 71 11.25 -4.54 -0.46
C PHE A 71 9.92 -4.30 -1.14
N TRP A 72 8.87 -3.91 -0.41
CA TRP A 72 7.57 -3.54 -0.96
C TRP A 72 6.65 -3.14 0.19
N SER A 73 6.38 -1.86 0.37
CA SER A 73 5.25 -1.45 1.21
C SER A 73 3.98 -1.49 0.36
N PRO A 74 3.04 -2.44 0.61
CA PRO A 74 1.82 -2.50 -0.14
C PRO A 74 1.03 -1.20 0.06
N LYS A 75 0.68 -0.58 -1.05
CA LYS A 75 -0.28 0.54 -1.05
C LYS A 75 -1.60 0.02 -0.50
N ILE A 76 -2.32 0.86 0.25
CA ILE A 76 -3.65 0.55 0.79
C ILE A 76 -4.57 -0.04 -0.29
N MET A 77 -4.56 0.55 -1.49
CA MET A 77 -5.36 0.05 -2.61
C MET A 77 -5.00 -1.38 -3.02
N LEU A 78 -3.70 -1.70 -3.11
CA LEU A 78 -3.26 -3.05 -3.46
C LEU A 78 -3.71 -4.05 -2.41
N GLU A 79 -3.61 -3.67 -1.13
CA GLU A 79 -4.05 -4.51 -0.02
C GLU A 79 -5.55 -4.80 -0.07
N CYS A 80 -6.34 -3.76 -0.25
CA CYS A 80 -7.79 -3.89 -0.39
C CYS A 80 -8.18 -4.79 -1.56
N VAL A 81 -7.50 -4.68 -2.71
CA VAL A 81 -7.81 -5.46 -3.91
C VAL A 81 -7.51 -6.94 -3.70
N TRP A 82 -6.33 -7.30 -3.18
CA TRP A 82 -6.02 -8.72 -2.98
C TRP A 82 -6.90 -9.32 -1.88
N VAL A 83 -7.09 -8.63 -0.75
CA VAL A 83 -7.96 -9.11 0.33
C VAL A 83 -9.40 -9.31 -0.19
N ALA A 84 -9.93 -8.40 -1.00
CA ALA A 84 -11.26 -8.55 -1.58
C ALA A 84 -11.36 -9.77 -2.51
N ALA A 85 -10.36 -9.97 -3.38
CA ALA A 85 -10.32 -11.14 -4.26
C ALA A 85 -10.29 -12.45 -3.47
N PHE A 86 -9.43 -12.56 -2.45
CA PHE A 86 -9.33 -13.76 -1.62
C PHE A 86 -10.54 -13.96 -0.70
N ALA A 87 -11.16 -12.89 -0.20
CA ALA A 87 -12.40 -12.98 0.57
C ALA A 87 -13.53 -13.60 -0.27
N ILE A 88 -13.67 -13.16 -1.54
CA ILE A 88 -14.68 -13.71 -2.46
C ILE A 88 -14.37 -15.17 -2.80
N MET A 89 -13.10 -15.50 -3.09
CA MET A 89 -12.71 -16.89 -3.40
C MET A 89 -12.91 -17.82 -2.20
N GLU A 90 -12.53 -17.41 -0.99
CA GLU A 90 -12.76 -18.21 0.23
C GLU A 90 -14.25 -18.32 0.57
N LEU A 91 -15.05 -17.29 0.31
CA LEU A 91 -16.50 -17.39 0.46
C LEU A 91 -17.10 -18.39 -0.53
N ALA A 92 -16.68 -18.35 -1.79
CA ALA A 92 -17.11 -19.33 -2.79
C ALA A 92 -16.69 -20.76 -2.41
N ALA A 93 -15.46 -20.92 -1.89
CA ALA A 93 -14.96 -22.21 -1.43
C ALA A 93 -15.75 -22.74 -0.21
N ALA A 94 -16.09 -21.86 0.74
CA ALA A 94 -16.93 -22.19 1.89
C ALA A 94 -18.34 -22.62 1.47
N ILE A 95 -18.94 -21.94 0.48
CA ILE A 95 -20.26 -22.31 -0.06
C ILE A 95 -20.17 -23.67 -0.77
N ASP A 96 -19.18 -23.86 -1.65
CA ASP A 96 -19.02 -25.09 -2.42
C ASP A 96 -18.81 -26.32 -1.52
N ILE A 97 -17.93 -26.22 -0.51
CA ILE A 97 -17.72 -27.32 0.43
C ILE A 97 -18.93 -27.57 1.34
N THR A 98 -19.74 -26.55 1.63
CA THR A 98 -20.98 -26.71 2.41
C THR A 98 -22.04 -27.47 1.61
N VAL A 99 -22.19 -27.15 0.33
CA VAL A 99 -23.15 -27.81 -0.57
C VAL A 99 -22.69 -29.23 -0.92
N SER A 100 -21.38 -29.41 -1.17
CA SER A 100 -20.81 -30.66 -1.65
C SER A 100 -20.35 -31.61 -0.54
N GLY A 101 -20.24 -31.16 0.71
CA GLY A 101 -19.52 -31.87 1.77
C GLY A 101 -20.34 -32.90 2.55
N PRO A 102 -20.81 -32.59 3.78
CA PRO A 102 -21.09 -33.61 4.79
C PRO A 102 -22.20 -34.59 4.42
N ILE A 103 -23.24 -34.13 3.71
CA ILE A 103 -24.41 -34.98 3.41
C ILE A 103 -24.04 -36.19 2.55
N ILE A 104 -23.07 -36.03 1.66
CA ILE A 104 -22.62 -37.11 0.76
C ILE A 104 -21.58 -37.99 1.46
N ALA A 105 -20.62 -37.37 2.17
CA ALA A 105 -19.54 -38.08 2.84
C ALA A 105 -20.00 -38.92 4.05
N CYS A 106 -21.05 -38.51 4.76
CA CYS A 106 -21.50 -39.17 5.99
C CYS A 106 -22.52 -40.30 5.76
N ARG A 107 -22.90 -40.61 4.51
CA ARG A 107 -23.86 -41.69 4.20
C ARG A 107 -23.25 -43.08 4.13
N ALA A 108 -21.94 -43.18 3.92
CA ALA A 108 -21.26 -44.47 3.90
C ALA A 108 -20.85 -44.85 5.33
N ASP A 109 -21.33 -46.01 5.81
CA ASP A 109 -21.10 -46.48 7.19
C ASP A 109 -19.60 -46.59 7.54
N ASP A 110 -18.74 -46.77 6.54
CA ASP A 110 -17.28 -46.88 6.71
C ASP A 110 -16.53 -45.52 6.60
N ALA A 111 -17.23 -44.41 6.33
CA ALA A 111 -16.63 -43.12 5.98
C ALA A 111 -16.64 -42.08 7.13
N MET A 112 -16.66 -42.52 8.40
CA MET A 112 -16.66 -41.60 9.56
C MET A 112 -15.50 -40.61 9.54
N SER A 113 -14.31 -41.01 9.06
CA SER A 113 -13.14 -40.13 8.93
C SER A 113 -13.30 -39.05 7.84
N ALA A 114 -13.93 -39.38 6.72
CA ALA A 114 -14.25 -38.42 5.66
C ALA A 114 -15.34 -37.44 6.11
N CYS A 115 -16.33 -37.93 6.86
CA CYS A 115 -17.38 -37.11 7.46
C CYS A 115 -16.82 -36.09 8.46
N ALA A 116 -15.95 -36.55 9.38
CA ALA A 116 -15.30 -35.69 10.37
C ALA A 116 -14.43 -34.61 9.71
N SER A 117 -13.56 -35.00 8.75
CA SER A 117 -12.71 -34.05 8.03
C SER A 117 -13.51 -33.04 7.20
N SER A 118 -14.59 -33.47 6.53
CA SER A 118 -15.48 -32.57 5.78
C SER A 118 -16.11 -31.53 6.69
N THR A 119 -16.59 -31.94 7.87
CA THR A 119 -17.24 -31.04 8.83
C THR A 119 -16.26 -30.00 9.37
N LEU A 120 -15.04 -30.42 9.71
CA LEU A 120 -13.98 -29.50 10.15
C LEU A 120 -13.58 -28.53 9.04
N LEU A 121 -13.46 -29.01 7.79
CA LEU A 121 -13.13 -28.18 6.65
C LEU A 121 -14.19 -27.10 6.39
N VAL A 122 -15.48 -27.43 6.51
CA VAL A 122 -16.58 -26.46 6.43
C VAL A 122 -16.41 -25.38 7.50
N VAL A 123 -16.21 -25.75 8.77
CA VAL A 123 -16.06 -24.78 9.86
C VAL A 123 -14.85 -23.87 9.64
N VAL A 124 -13.69 -24.43 9.28
CA VAL A 124 -12.46 -23.66 9.09
C VAL A 124 -12.57 -22.70 7.90
N THR A 125 -13.14 -23.13 6.77
CA THR A 125 -13.31 -22.27 5.59
C THR A 125 -14.27 -21.11 5.86
N TRP A 126 -15.39 -21.35 6.56
CA TRP A 126 -16.30 -20.28 6.99
C TRP A 126 -15.65 -19.26 7.93
N VAL A 127 -14.88 -19.72 8.93
CA VAL A 127 -14.17 -18.82 9.85
C VAL A 127 -13.10 -18.01 9.10
N THR A 128 -12.37 -18.63 8.18
CA THR A 128 -11.35 -17.97 7.36
C THR A 128 -11.97 -16.90 6.47
N SER A 129 -13.05 -17.24 5.76
CA SER A 129 -13.81 -16.32 4.91
C SER A 129 -14.37 -15.14 5.72
N SER A 130 -14.96 -15.42 6.89
CA SER A 130 -15.51 -14.39 7.79
C SER A 130 -14.43 -13.41 8.27
N LEU A 131 -13.24 -13.92 8.61
CA LEU A 131 -12.11 -13.08 9.03
C LEU A 131 -11.55 -12.23 7.89
N LEU A 132 -11.47 -12.76 6.66
CA LEU A 132 -11.07 -11.99 5.49
C LEU A 132 -12.07 -10.87 5.19
N LEU A 133 -13.37 -11.15 5.25
CA LEU A 133 -14.42 -10.14 5.09
C LEU A 133 -14.37 -9.09 6.20
N LEU A 134 -14.20 -9.51 7.45
CA LEU A 134 -14.05 -8.58 8.58
C LEU A 134 -12.81 -7.69 8.41
N TYR A 135 -11.70 -8.26 7.96
CA TYR A 135 -10.50 -7.50 7.64
C TYR A 135 -10.72 -6.51 6.50
N LEU A 136 -11.38 -6.94 5.41
CA LEU A 136 -11.71 -6.10 4.27
C LEU A 136 -12.59 -4.91 4.67
N PHE A 137 -13.71 -5.17 5.35
CA PHE A 137 -14.63 -4.12 5.78
C PHE A 137 -13.99 -3.21 6.83
N GLY A 138 -13.17 -3.76 7.73
CA GLY A 138 -12.39 -2.98 8.68
C GLY A 138 -11.40 -2.03 7.98
N LEU A 139 -10.67 -2.53 6.98
CA LEU A 139 -9.73 -1.74 6.19
C LEU A 139 -10.46 -0.64 5.40
N ILE A 140 -11.55 -0.96 4.70
CA ILE A 140 -12.36 0.01 3.96
C ILE A 140 -12.97 1.05 4.90
N GLY A 141 -13.50 0.63 6.05
CA GLY A 141 -14.11 1.53 7.03
C GLY A 141 -13.11 2.53 7.59
N ILE A 142 -11.97 2.04 8.07
CA ILE A 142 -10.92 2.89 8.66
C ILE A 142 -10.32 3.84 7.62
N THR A 143 -10.04 3.36 6.40
CA THR A 143 -9.53 4.19 5.30
C THR A 143 -10.53 5.25 4.88
N THR A 144 -11.82 4.91 4.74
CA THR A 144 -12.88 5.87 4.38
C THR A 144 -13.03 6.96 5.43
N MET A 145 -13.04 6.60 6.72
CA MET A 145 -13.11 7.58 7.81
C MET A 145 -11.96 8.59 7.76
N HIS A 146 -10.74 8.13 7.48
CA HIS A 146 -9.56 9.00 7.42
C HIS A 146 -9.37 9.74 6.09
N SER A 147 -9.98 9.25 5.00
CA SER A 147 -9.88 9.86 3.68
C SER A 147 -10.39 11.30 3.63
N SER A 148 -11.29 11.67 4.56
CA SER A 148 -11.80 13.04 4.71
C SER A 148 -10.73 14.04 5.18
N THR A 149 -9.73 13.56 5.94
CA THR A 149 -8.70 14.41 6.56
C THR A 149 -7.43 14.49 5.75
N GLN A 150 -7.10 13.45 4.98
CA GLN A 150 -5.88 13.39 4.19
C GLN A 150 -6.21 13.04 2.73
N ALA A 151 -5.96 14.00 1.83
CA ALA A 151 -6.00 13.73 0.40
C ALA A 151 -4.88 12.71 0.06
N ASP A 152 -5.20 11.72 -0.77
CA ASP A 152 -4.30 10.65 -1.24
C ASP A 152 -3.96 9.53 -0.23
N MET A 153 -4.88 9.19 0.67
CA MET A 153 -4.71 8.01 1.53
C MET A 153 -4.60 6.69 0.76
N TRP A 154 -5.32 6.52 -0.34
CA TRP A 154 -5.35 5.26 -1.09
C TRP A 154 -4.00 4.89 -1.72
N GLY A 155 -3.18 5.90 -2.04
CA GLY A 155 -1.83 5.73 -2.58
C GLY A 155 -0.75 5.49 -1.52
N ALA A 156 -1.04 5.78 -0.25
CA ALA A 156 -0.09 5.66 0.85
C ALA A 156 0.12 4.19 1.26
N ALA A 157 1.31 3.91 1.81
CA ALA A 157 1.60 2.64 2.44
C ALA A 157 0.87 2.52 3.78
N ILE A 158 0.31 1.35 4.10
CA ILE A 158 -0.43 1.12 5.36
C ILE A 158 0.41 1.47 6.60
N THR A 159 1.72 1.20 6.55
CA THR A 159 2.67 1.47 7.62
C THR A 159 3.04 2.95 7.75
N SER A 160 2.88 3.73 6.68
CA SER A 160 3.18 5.17 6.66
C SER A 160 2.06 6.04 7.22
N VAL A 161 0.81 5.55 7.22
CA VAL A 161 -0.34 6.31 7.68
C VAL A 161 -0.38 6.35 9.21
N PRO A 162 -0.43 7.55 9.82
CA PRO A 162 -0.51 7.69 11.27
C PRO A 162 -1.96 7.51 11.76
N TRP A 163 -2.50 6.29 11.65
CA TRP A 163 -3.90 5.91 11.94
C TRP A 163 -4.48 6.46 13.26
N PHE A 164 -3.66 6.65 14.29
CA PHE A 164 -4.11 7.14 15.60
C PHE A 164 -3.16 8.18 16.20
N ALA A 165 -2.38 8.87 15.38
CA ALA A 165 -1.65 10.01 15.91
C ALA A 165 -2.69 11.09 16.24
N THR A 166 -2.86 11.37 17.55
CA THR A 166 -3.53 12.59 17.96
C THR A 166 -2.85 13.71 17.20
N SER A 167 -3.59 14.42 16.34
CA SER A 167 -3.10 15.64 15.72
C SER A 167 -2.67 16.53 16.86
N GLN A 168 -1.38 16.52 17.18
CA GLN A 168 -0.79 17.54 18.00
C GLN A 168 -0.92 18.76 17.12
N SER A 169 -2.02 19.51 17.34
CA SER A 169 -2.19 20.85 16.79
C SER A 169 -0.83 21.50 16.96
N PRO A 170 -0.16 21.92 15.87
CA PRO A 170 1.18 22.46 15.94
C PRO A 170 1.12 23.52 17.03
N SER A 171 1.70 23.20 18.19
CA SER A 171 1.63 24.06 19.34
C SER A 171 2.19 25.37 18.84
N SER A 172 1.37 26.42 18.98
CA SER A 172 1.69 27.79 18.59
C SER A 172 3.18 27.99 18.80
N PRO A 173 3.94 28.45 17.79
CA PRO A 173 5.39 28.56 17.91
C PRO A 173 5.68 29.24 19.24
N PRO A 174 6.52 28.66 20.11
CA PRO A 174 6.74 29.18 21.46
C PRO A 174 7.07 30.65 21.31
N SER A 175 6.15 31.51 21.73
CA SER A 175 6.34 32.95 21.65
C SER A 175 7.55 33.27 22.50
N SER A 176 8.61 33.75 21.84
CA SER A 176 9.80 34.35 22.42
C SER A 176 10.57 33.51 23.46
N GLY A 177 11.47 32.66 22.98
CA GLY A 177 12.57 32.12 23.78
C GLY A 177 13.78 31.88 22.88
N LYS A 178 14.80 32.73 23.02
CA LYS A 178 16.00 32.82 22.20
C LYS A 178 16.58 31.46 21.78
N GLN A 179 16.69 31.28 20.46
CA GLN A 179 17.91 30.87 19.74
C GLN A 179 18.83 29.91 20.49
N TRP A 180 18.61 28.61 20.30
CA TRP A 180 19.69 27.62 20.42
C TRP A 180 19.97 27.04 19.04
N PHE A 181 21.20 27.33 18.61
CA PHE A 181 21.88 26.81 17.45
C PHE A 181 21.54 25.33 17.20
N TYR A 182 20.98 25.04 16.03
CA TYR A 182 21.23 23.74 15.41
C TYR A 182 22.51 23.80 14.58
N PRO A 183 23.29 22.71 14.54
CA PRO A 183 24.65 22.70 14.04
C PRO A 183 24.67 22.88 12.53
N LYS A 184 25.63 23.70 12.09
CA LYS A 184 26.35 23.65 10.81
C LYS A 184 25.93 22.53 9.86
N ASP A 185 25.42 22.99 8.72
CA ASP A 185 25.42 22.36 7.40
C ASP A 185 26.14 21.00 7.30
N PRO A 186 25.47 19.92 6.85
CA PRO A 186 26.17 18.90 6.10
C PRO A 186 26.64 19.58 4.81
N GLU A 187 27.89 19.99 4.83
CA GLU A 187 28.85 19.89 3.74
C GLU A 187 28.18 19.77 2.36
N ARG A 188 28.22 20.88 1.62
CA ARG A 188 28.07 20.92 0.17
C ARG A 188 28.70 19.66 -0.44
N GLN A 189 27.88 18.66 -0.77
CA GLN A 189 28.20 17.79 -1.88
C GLN A 189 28.01 18.66 -3.11
N ASP A 190 29.12 19.25 -3.56
CA ASP A 190 29.24 19.83 -4.88
C ASP A 190 28.84 18.76 -5.89
N PHE A 191 27.63 18.91 -6.41
CA PHE A 191 27.11 18.12 -7.51
C PHE A 191 27.92 18.56 -8.75
N GLU A 192 29.06 17.91 -9.00
CA GLU A 192 29.80 18.05 -10.25
C GLU A 192 28.88 17.63 -11.39
N SER A 193 28.38 18.62 -12.13
CA SER A 193 27.66 18.41 -13.37
C SER A 193 28.61 17.81 -14.41
N PRO A 194 28.35 16.62 -14.98
CA PRO A 194 29.25 15.95 -15.91
C PRO A 194 29.27 16.56 -17.32
N VAL A 195 28.80 17.81 -17.50
CA VAL A 195 28.57 18.43 -18.82
C VAL A 195 29.75 19.32 -19.28
N PHE A 196 30.79 19.50 -18.47
CA PHE A 196 31.98 20.28 -18.84
C PHE A 196 33.29 19.57 -18.46
N LYS A 197 33.50 18.34 -18.95
CA LYS A 197 34.81 17.66 -18.93
C LYS A 197 35.24 17.33 -20.35
N ASP A 198 35.31 18.37 -21.18
CA ASP A 198 36.06 18.31 -22.43
C ASP A 198 37.24 19.29 -22.28
N ASP A 199 38.43 18.78 -22.61
CA ASP A 199 39.69 19.51 -22.80
C ASP A 199 40.51 19.90 -21.57
N GLU A 200 41.05 18.91 -20.86
CA GLU A 200 42.41 19.05 -20.31
C GLU A 200 43.21 17.75 -20.50
N SER A 201 43.80 17.68 -21.67
CA SER A 201 44.76 16.68 -22.09
C SER A 201 46.13 16.89 -21.43
N LEU A 202 46.87 15.77 -21.32
CA LEU A 202 48.33 15.63 -21.25
C LEU A 202 48.94 15.49 -19.84
N PHE A 203 49.79 14.46 -19.72
CA PHE A 203 50.58 14.03 -18.56
C PHE A 203 49.73 13.31 -17.49
N THR A 204 49.93 12.04 -17.14
CA THR A 204 51.19 11.31 -17.00
C THR A 204 50.91 9.81 -16.89
N ALA A 205 51.90 9.02 -17.27
CA ALA A 205 51.87 7.58 -17.42
C ALA A 205 51.75 6.77 -16.11
N SER A 206 51.38 5.50 -16.32
CA SER A 206 52.00 4.31 -15.69
C SER A 206 51.32 3.63 -14.49
N SER A 207 51.26 2.30 -14.62
CA SER A 207 50.90 1.22 -13.69
C SER A 207 49.39 1.00 -13.50
N LYS A 208 48.74 -0.01 -14.09
CA LYS A 208 49.02 -1.46 -14.20
C LYS A 208 49.04 -2.16 -12.85
N THR A 209 47.85 -2.46 -12.32
CA THR A 209 47.64 -3.65 -11.49
C THR A 209 46.29 -4.28 -11.82
N GLN A 210 46.35 -5.42 -12.52
CA GLN A 210 45.27 -6.37 -12.64
C GLN A 210 44.88 -6.86 -11.25
N SER A 211 43.59 -6.87 -10.91
CA SER A 211 43.05 -7.91 -10.04
C SER A 211 41.81 -8.51 -10.68
N MET A 212 42.07 -9.68 -11.25
CA MET A 212 41.18 -10.60 -11.91
C MET A 212 40.40 -11.36 -10.84
N TRP A 213 39.14 -11.01 -10.62
CA TRP A 213 38.15 -11.89 -9.99
C TRP A 213 36.87 -11.87 -10.81
N LYS A 214 36.73 -12.85 -11.70
CA LYS A 214 35.47 -13.19 -12.37
C LYS A 214 34.71 -14.18 -11.48
N PRO A 215 33.55 -13.85 -10.92
CA PRO A 215 32.60 -14.86 -10.52
C PRO A 215 31.88 -15.40 -11.77
N ALA A 216 31.84 -16.73 -11.86
CA ALA A 216 31.22 -17.49 -12.93
C ALA A 216 29.75 -17.11 -13.12
N GLY A 217 29.32 -17.13 -14.38
CA GLY A 217 28.06 -16.58 -14.86
C GLY A 217 26.81 -17.16 -14.20
N ILE A 218 25.99 -16.24 -13.69
CA ILE A 218 24.55 -16.44 -13.57
C ILE A 218 23.95 -15.84 -14.84
N ILE A 219 23.44 -16.71 -15.70
CA ILE A 219 22.69 -16.35 -16.91
C ILE A 219 21.42 -15.62 -16.45
N ARG A 220 21.46 -14.28 -16.46
CA ARG A 220 20.26 -13.46 -16.33
C ARG A 220 19.50 -13.54 -17.67
N PRO A 221 18.23 -13.98 -17.69
CA PRO A 221 17.41 -13.83 -18.87
C PRO A 221 17.24 -12.33 -19.19
N PRO A 222 17.13 -11.96 -20.48
CA PRO A 222 16.94 -10.58 -20.89
C PRO A 222 15.50 -10.17 -20.61
N PHE A 223 15.20 -9.81 -19.36
CA PHE A 223 14.01 -9.02 -19.08
C PHE A 223 14.22 -7.64 -19.69
N LYS A 224 13.60 -7.42 -20.86
CA LYS A 224 13.37 -6.09 -21.40
C LYS A 224 12.65 -5.30 -20.31
N ALA A 225 13.39 -4.44 -19.62
CA ALA A 225 12.80 -3.45 -18.74
C ALA A 225 11.87 -2.60 -19.60
N VAL A 226 10.57 -2.88 -19.52
CA VAL A 226 9.56 -1.94 -19.97
C VAL A 226 9.72 -0.75 -19.04
N SER A 227 10.45 0.26 -19.52
CA SER A 227 10.46 1.57 -18.91
C SER A 227 9.04 2.11 -19.02
N ILE A 228 8.24 1.83 -18.00
CA ILE A 228 7.00 2.55 -17.76
C ILE A 228 7.47 3.93 -17.34
N SER A 229 7.73 4.79 -18.33
CA SER A 229 7.80 6.21 -18.11
C SER A 229 6.46 6.61 -17.52
N ALA A 230 6.41 6.77 -16.20
CA ALA A 230 5.28 7.38 -15.54
C ALA A 230 4.95 8.65 -16.34
N PRO A 231 3.67 8.89 -16.72
CA PRO A 231 3.31 10.10 -17.42
C PRO A 231 3.80 11.25 -16.55
N PHE A 232 4.84 11.94 -17.05
CA PHE A 232 5.39 13.13 -16.42
C PHE A 232 4.20 13.95 -15.97
N SER A 233 4.09 14.16 -14.66
CA SER A 233 3.11 15.08 -14.11
C SER A 233 3.28 16.34 -14.92
N LYS A 234 2.28 16.65 -15.75
CA LYS A 234 2.30 17.85 -16.59
C LYS A 234 2.54 18.96 -15.60
N SER A 235 3.74 19.56 -15.67
CA SER A 235 4.13 20.59 -14.73
C SER A 235 2.99 21.60 -14.70
N VAL A 236 2.67 22.11 -13.52
CA VAL A 236 1.56 23.05 -13.30
C VAL A 236 1.68 24.28 -14.24
N GLY A 237 2.86 24.50 -14.84
CA GLY A 237 3.08 25.46 -15.92
C GLY A 237 2.35 25.18 -17.25
N SER A 238 1.89 23.96 -17.53
CA SER A 238 1.15 23.66 -18.77
C SER A 238 -0.28 24.20 -18.77
N LEU A 239 -0.87 24.39 -17.59
CA LEU A 239 -2.20 24.98 -17.41
C LEU A 239 -2.17 26.51 -17.36
N ARG A 240 -0.98 27.14 -17.38
CA ARG A 240 -0.90 28.60 -17.47
C ARG A 240 -1.30 29.07 -18.87
N PRO A 241 -2.22 30.05 -19.00
CA PRO A 241 -2.50 30.67 -20.29
C PRO A 241 -1.23 31.33 -20.86
N THR A 242 -1.12 31.41 -22.18
CA THR A 242 0.11 31.82 -22.90
C THR A 242 0.66 33.17 -22.43
N TRP A 243 -0.20 34.14 -22.13
CA TRP A 243 0.18 35.45 -21.61
C TRP A 243 0.92 35.39 -20.25
N ALA A 244 0.76 34.31 -19.47
CA ALA A 244 1.39 34.14 -18.16
C ALA A 244 2.68 33.29 -18.23
N LYS A 245 3.09 32.80 -19.40
CA LYS A 245 4.33 32.03 -19.59
C LYS A 245 5.54 32.93 -19.83
N ASP A 246 5.35 34.08 -20.47
CA ASP A 246 6.44 34.97 -20.88
C ASP A 246 6.80 36.03 -19.82
N VAL A 247 5.97 36.16 -18.78
CA VAL A 247 6.28 37.05 -17.65
C VAL A 247 7.28 36.33 -16.75
N LYS A 248 8.55 36.75 -16.76
CA LYS A 248 9.49 36.45 -15.67
C LYS A 248 9.08 37.33 -14.48
N PRO A 249 8.33 36.82 -13.48
CA PRO A 249 7.93 37.65 -12.37
C PRO A 249 9.19 38.14 -11.65
N ARG A 250 9.37 39.46 -11.59
CA ARG A 250 10.43 40.03 -10.77
C ARG A 250 9.94 39.95 -9.33
N ARG A 251 10.50 39.01 -8.58
CA ARG A 251 10.17 38.79 -7.16
C ARG A 251 10.29 40.12 -6.40
N GLY A 252 9.15 40.66 -5.94
CA GLY A 252 9.08 41.93 -5.21
C GLY A 252 8.76 43.20 -6.01
N VAL A 253 8.54 43.11 -7.33
CA VAL A 253 8.16 44.26 -8.18
C VAL A 253 6.74 44.11 -8.73
N ASP A 254 6.31 42.89 -9.05
CA ASP A 254 4.99 42.64 -9.64
C ASP A 254 3.91 42.43 -8.56
N PRO A 255 2.75 43.10 -8.66
CA PRO A 255 1.62 42.90 -7.75
C PRO A 255 1.18 41.42 -7.77
N PRO A 256 0.79 40.81 -6.63
CA PRO A 256 0.21 41.46 -5.46
C PRO A 256 1.18 41.72 -4.28
N PHE A 257 2.49 41.56 -4.46
CA PHE A 257 3.47 41.57 -3.35
C PHE A 257 3.98 42.95 -2.93
N LEU A 258 3.23 44.03 -3.19
CA LEU A 258 3.55 45.33 -2.60
C LEU A 258 3.40 45.22 -1.09
N SER A 259 4.53 45.23 -0.39
CA SER A 259 4.57 45.27 1.07
C SER A 259 3.82 46.53 1.54
N PRO A 260 2.91 46.43 2.52
CA PRO A 260 2.18 47.58 3.03
C PRO A 260 3.17 48.47 3.80
N GLY A 261 3.74 49.46 3.12
CA GLY A 261 4.85 50.24 3.67
C GLY A 261 5.01 51.61 3.02
N LYS A 262 4.31 52.58 3.62
CA LYS A 262 4.52 54.04 3.58
C LYS A 262 3.85 54.85 2.45
N SER A 263 2.79 55.54 2.89
CA SER A 263 2.37 56.87 2.45
C SER A 263 1.93 57.03 0.99
N GLN A 264 0.69 56.65 0.69
CA GLN A 264 -0.04 57.23 -0.43
C GLN A 264 -1.26 57.99 0.10
N LYS A 265 -1.22 59.31 -0.08
CA LYS A 265 -2.29 60.26 0.21
C LYS A 265 -3.58 59.83 -0.50
N SER A 266 -4.64 59.68 0.29
CA SER A 266 -6.05 59.84 -0.05
C SER A 266 -6.46 59.66 -1.52
N ALA A 267 -6.96 58.45 -1.84
CA ALA A 267 -7.86 58.22 -2.97
C ALA A 267 -9.19 57.64 -2.43
N PRO A 268 -10.33 57.90 -3.11
CA PRO A 268 -11.66 57.81 -2.53
C PRO A 268 -12.11 56.35 -2.28
N ARG A 269 -12.76 56.15 -1.13
CA ARG A 269 -13.43 54.90 -0.74
C ARG A 269 -14.42 54.44 -1.82
N LEU A 270 -14.09 53.36 -2.53
CA LEU A 270 -15.10 52.57 -3.22
C LEU A 270 -15.88 51.76 -2.19
N LYS A 271 -17.16 52.07 -2.04
CA LYS A 271 -18.13 51.26 -1.28
C LYS A 271 -18.40 49.96 -2.03
N SER A 272 -17.93 48.83 -1.50
CA SER A 272 -18.35 47.51 -1.98
C SER A 272 -19.74 47.18 -1.42
N HIS A 273 -20.77 47.33 -2.25
CA HIS A 273 -22.10 46.78 -2.01
C HIS A 273 -22.09 45.29 -2.40
N TRP A 274 -21.65 44.42 -1.50
CA TRP A 274 -21.96 42.99 -1.60
C TRP A 274 -22.73 42.60 -0.33
N SER A 275 -24.05 42.80 -0.42
CA SER A 275 -25.03 42.28 0.53
C SER A 275 -26.27 41.97 -0.29
N SER A 276 -26.41 40.72 -0.70
CA SER A 276 -27.65 40.16 -1.23
C SER A 276 -27.57 38.65 -0.95
N SER A 277 -28.07 38.22 0.21
CA SER A 277 -29.44 37.71 0.40
C SER A 277 -29.67 36.39 -0.34
N THR A 278 -29.70 35.29 0.41
CA THR A 278 -30.59 34.17 0.07
C THR A 278 -31.10 33.55 1.37
N THR A 279 -32.32 33.94 1.71
CA THR A 279 -33.18 33.37 2.75
C THR A 279 -34.26 32.56 2.05
N VAL A 280 -34.61 31.39 2.63
CA VAL A 280 -35.88 30.65 2.47
C VAL A 280 -36.05 29.95 1.11
N SER A 281 -36.57 28.73 0.93
CA SER A 281 -37.59 27.84 1.52
C SER A 281 -37.30 26.43 0.94
N THR A 282 -37.72 25.25 1.43
CA THR A 282 -38.91 24.77 2.17
C THR A 282 -38.58 23.35 2.60
#